data_AF-A0A1N7QTQ2-F1
#
_entry.id   AF-A0A1N7QTQ2-F1
#
_cell.length_a   1.000
_cell.length_b   1.000
_cell.length_c   1.000
_cell.angle_alpha   90.00
_cell.angle_beta   90.00
_cell.angle_gamma   90.00
#
_symmetry.space_group_name_H-M   'P 1'
#
loop_
_entity.id
_entity.type
_entity.pdbx_description
1 polymer ?
#
loop_
_entity_poly.entity_id
_entity_poly.type
_entity_poly.pdbx_seq_one_letter_code
_entity_poly.pdbx_strand_id
1 'polypeptide(L)' 'VREWKDERQRAYHTTDRGTFVPLVFAPGEAFQFDWSEDWAYVGCERIKLQVAHIKLSHSRAFLE' A
#
# COMPACT_ATOMS: atom_id res chain seq x y z
N VAL A 1 -17.35 14.76 -0.08
CA VAL A 1 -16.63 14.19 -1.25
C VAL A 1 -15.39 13.39 -0.84
N ARG A 2 -14.55 13.86 0.09
CA ARG A 2 -13.35 13.16 0.58
C ARG A 2 -13.68 11.90 1.40
N GLU A 3 -14.59 12.02 2.37
CA GLU A 3 -15.04 10.87 3.19
C GLU A 3 -15.58 9.71 2.36
N TRP A 4 -16.42 9.99 1.37
CA TRP A 4 -16.98 8.96 0.50
C TRP A 4 -15.92 8.24 -0.35
N LYS A 5 -14.83 8.94 -0.73
CA LYS A 5 -13.69 8.29 -1.40
C LYS A 5 -12.90 7.41 -0.44
N ASP A 6 -12.71 7.86 0.81
CA ASP A 6 -12.01 7.10 1.84
C ASP A 6 -12.78 5.85 2.27
N GLU A 7 -14.11 5.94 2.38
CA GLU A 7 -14.98 4.78 2.61
C GLU A 7 -14.95 3.79 1.45
N ARG A 8 -14.92 4.28 0.21
CA ARG A 8 -14.79 3.40 -0.96
C ARG A 8 -13.45 2.67 -0.97
N GLN A 9 -12.34 3.37 -0.70
CA GLN A 9 -11.04 2.71 -0.58
C GLN A 9 -11.04 1.66 0.54
N ARG A 10 -11.62 1.98 1.70
CA ARG A 10 -11.77 1.02 2.80
C ARG A 10 -12.54 -0.24 2.38
N ALA A 11 -13.62 -0.10 1.62
CA ALA A 11 -14.40 -1.23 1.11
C ALA A 11 -13.67 -2.07 0.05
N TYR A 12 -12.86 -1.45 -0.83
CA TYR A 12 -12.04 -2.16 -1.81
C TYR A 12 -10.92 -2.98 -1.18
N HIS A 13 -10.40 -2.56 -0.02
CA HIS A 13 -9.31 -3.24 0.66
C HIS A 13 -9.75 -4.39 1.57
N THR A 14 -11.05 -4.65 1.69
CA THR A 14 -11.60 -5.70 2.57
C THR A 14 -12.14 -6.87 1.77
N THR A 15 -11.25 -7.83 1.49
CA THR A 15 -11.51 -9.21 1.01
C THR A 15 -12.39 -9.36 -0.24
N ASP A 16 -11.94 -10.25 -1.12
CA ASP A 16 -12.56 -10.69 -2.38
C ASP A 16 -14.03 -11.16 -2.29
N ARG A 17 -14.63 -11.22 -1.09
CA ARG A 17 -15.99 -11.72 -0.82
C ARG A 17 -16.99 -10.67 -0.33
N GLY A 18 -16.65 -9.37 -0.41
CA GLY A 18 -17.60 -8.28 -0.17
C GLY A 18 -18.01 -8.08 1.30
N THR A 19 -17.27 -8.67 2.25
CA THR A 19 -17.45 -8.39 3.69
C THR A 19 -16.40 -7.40 4.15
N PHE A 20 -16.85 -6.25 4.68
CA PHE A 20 -15.97 -5.23 5.21
C PHE A 20 -15.38 -5.66 6.57
N VAL A 21 -14.06 -5.81 6.64
CA VAL A 21 -13.31 -6.05 7.89
C VAL A 21 -12.45 -4.81 8.18
N PRO A 22 -12.81 -3.99 9.19
CA PRO A 22 -12.03 -2.81 9.51
C PRO A 22 -10.63 -3.20 10.01
N LEU A 23 -9.61 -2.87 9.24
CA LEU A 23 -8.20 -3.05 9.58
C LEU A 23 -7.70 -1.88 10.44
N VAL A 24 -8.05 -1.92 11.73
CA VAL A 24 -7.60 -0.94 12.74
C VAL A 24 -6.52 -1.58 13.60
N PHE A 25 -5.35 -0.95 13.67
CA PHE A 25 -4.18 -1.42 14.41
C PHE A 25 -3.62 -0.26 15.23
N ALA A 26 -3.03 -0.52 16.39
CA ALA A 26 -2.24 0.48 17.10
C ALA A 26 -0.89 0.73 16.36
N PRO A 27 -0.19 1.84 16.64
CA PRO A 27 1.14 2.06 16.11
C PRO A 27 2.08 0.87 16.39
N GLY A 28 2.68 0.32 15.32
CA GLY A 28 3.62 -0.80 15.41
C GLY A 28 3.00 -2.21 15.41
N GLU A 29 1.67 -2.35 15.47
CA GLU A 29 1.03 -3.68 15.49
C GLU A 29 0.89 -4.33 14.11
N ALA A 30 0.92 -3.54 13.03
CA ALA A 30 0.84 -4.08 11.67
C ALA A 30 1.57 -3.23 10.64
N PHE A 31 2.10 -3.93 9.65
CA PHE A 31 2.88 -3.40 8.54
C PHE A 31 2.38 -4.05 7.25
N GLN A 32 2.26 -3.27 6.18
CA GLN A 32 2.04 -3.80 4.84
C GLN A 32 3.40 -3.84 4.13
N PHE A 33 3.74 -5.01 3.60
CA PHE A 33 4.89 -5.20 2.72
C PHE A 33 4.37 -5.48 1.31
N ASP A 34 4.95 -4.80 0.33
CA ASP A 34 4.69 -5.05 -1.09
C ASP A 34 6.00 -4.93 -1.88
N TRP A 35 6.05 -5.59 -3.03
CA TRP A 35 7.18 -5.49 -3.95
C TRP A 35 6.68 -5.35 -5.39
N SER A 36 7.38 -4.54 -6.17
CA SER A 36 7.08 -4.33 -7.58
C SER A 36 8.34 -4.45 -8.42
N GLU A 37 8.12 -4.77 -9.70
CA GLU A 37 9.17 -4.76 -10.71
C GLU A 37 8.75 -3.81 -11.82
N ASP A 38 9.62 -2.87 -12.14
CA ASP A 38 9.38 -1.88 -13.18
C ASP A 38 10.65 -1.59 -13.99
N TRP A 39 10.47 -1.01 -15.17
CA TRP A 39 11.61 -0.57 -15.99
C TRP A 39 11.79 0.94 -15.87
N ALA A 40 13.01 1.38 -15.60
CA ALA A 40 13.37 2.79 -15.59
C ALA A 40 14.65 3.05 -16.38
N TYR A 41 14.83 4.30 -16.80
CA TYR A 41 16.11 4.75 -17.34
C TYR A 41 16.99 5.26 -16.21
N VAL A 42 18.23 4.76 -16.13
CA VAL A 42 19.29 5.30 -15.27
C VAL A 42 20.41 5.75 -16.19
N GLY A 43 20.57 7.08 -16.32
CA GLY A 43 21.37 7.66 -17.39
C GLY A 43 20.76 7.35 -18.77
N CYS A 44 21.55 6.74 -19.65
CA CYS A 44 21.11 6.34 -21.00
C CYS A 44 20.71 4.86 -21.11
N GLU A 45 20.79 4.11 -20.01
CA GLU A 45 20.49 2.67 -20.01
C GLU A 45 19.11 2.39 -19.41
N ARG A 46 18.37 1.49 -20.05
CA ARG A 46 17.08 1.00 -19.53
C ARG A 46 17.33 -0.21 -18.66
N ILE A 47 17.06 -0.08 -17.36
CA ILE A 47 17.28 -1.13 -16.36
C ILE A 47 15.97 -1.56 -15.71
N LYS A 48 15.95 -2.82 -15.27
CA LYS A 48 14.84 -3.39 -14.52
C LYS A 48 15.09 -3.15 -13.03
N LEU A 49 14.17 -2.46 -12.38
CA LEU A 49 14.18 -2.13 -10.97
C LEU A 49 13.22 -3.07 -10.23
N GLN A 50 13.69 -3.64 -9.14
CA GLN A 50 12.86 -4.34 -8.17
C GLN A 50 12.86 -3.51 -6.91
N VAL A 51 11.68 -3.08 -6.48
CA VAL A 51 11.52 -2.20 -5.32
C VAL A 51 10.61 -2.87 -4.32
N ALA A 52 10.99 -2.82 -3.05
CA ALA A 52 10.18 -3.26 -1.95
C ALA A 52 9.85 -2.05 -1.08
N HIS A 53 8.59 -1.94 -0.65
CA HIS A 53 8.15 -0.86 0.22
C HIS A 53 7.48 -1.45 1.46
N ILE A 54 7.72 -0.81 2.59
CA ILE A 54 7.01 -1.10 3.84
C ILE A 54 6.16 0.11 4.21
N LYS A 55 4.91 -0.15 4.59
CA LYS A 55 3.97 0.88 5.02
C LYS A 55 3.40 0.54 6.39
N LEU A 56 3.42 1.50 7.30
CA LEU A 56 2.77 1.37 8.61
C LEU A 56 1.24 1.35 8.43
N SER A 57 0.56 0.30 8.91
CA SER A 57 -0.90 0.17 8.73
C SER A 57 -1.69 1.25 9.48
N HIS A 58 -1.18 1.69 10.64
CA HIS A 58 -1.81 2.72 11.47
C HIS A 58 -1.69 4.13 10.86
N SER A 59 -0.46 4.60 10.63
CA SER A 59 -0.18 5.98 10.20
C SER A 59 -0.14 6.17 8.68
N ARG A 60 -0.10 5.07 7.92
CA ARG A 60 0.12 5.05 6.46
C ARG A 60 1.46 5.65 6.01
N ALA A 61 2.39 5.89 6.94
CA ALA A 61 3.75 6.32 6.63
C ALA A 61 4.53 5.20 5.93
N PHE A 62 5.45 5.60 5.04
CA PHE A 62 6.36 4.69 4.35
C PHE A 62 7.69 4.61 5.09
N LEU A 63 8.28 3.42 5.07
CA LEU A 63 9.66 3.18 5.45
C LEU A 63 10.40 2.86 4.15
N GLU A 64 11.28 3.77 3.73
CA GLU A 64 12.13 3.66 2.53
C GLU A 64 13.61 3.78 2.92
#